data_AF-A0A914R0J1-F1
#
_entry.id   AF-A0A914R0J1-F1
#
_cell.length_a   1.000
_cell.length_b   1.000
_cell.length_c   1.000
_cell.angle_alpha   90.00
_cell.angle_beta   90.00
_cell.angle_gamma   90.00
#
_symmetry.space_group_name_H-M   'P 1'
#
loop_
_entity.id
_entity.type
_entity.pdbx_description
1 polymer ?
#
loop_
_entity_poly.entity_id
_entity_poly.type
_entity_poly.pdbx_seq_one_letter_code
_entity_poly.pdbx_strand_id
1 'polypeptide(L)'
;MYNNDDLKFSNGTELTGCNTDKYEWCNSFNPINIIVYYIAYTFILGISNPNLNVTFGTLFSKIIGPRPQQIEQGWLQVAGTSGRMIGSVSMSAVQSKFGPKWVWNVMIGLCTVTLSAWILFRRRMIPLTIPIEYAEFHDENDPDARKNKKKPKKLDSNVLDVET
;
A
#
# COMPACT_ATOMS: atom_id res chain seq x y z
N MET A 1 -12.45 -32.78 -8.77
CA MET A 1 -12.70 -32.83 -7.31
C MET A 1 -12.65 -34.29 -6.90
N TYR A 2 -12.20 -34.60 -5.70
CA TYR A 2 -12.10 -35.98 -5.22
C TYR A 2 -12.37 -36.03 -3.71
N ASN A 3 -12.89 -37.16 -3.21
CA ASN A 3 -13.13 -37.41 -1.79
C ASN A 3 -12.05 -38.30 -1.18
N ASN A 4 -12.07 -38.47 0.15
CA ASN A 4 -11.14 -39.36 0.85
C ASN A 4 -11.25 -40.83 0.39
N ASP A 5 -12.44 -41.26 -0.07
CA ASP A 5 -12.63 -42.59 -0.63
C ASP A 5 -11.90 -42.78 -1.97
N ASP A 6 -11.85 -41.76 -2.81
CA ASP A 6 -11.10 -41.77 -4.08
C ASP A 6 -9.59 -41.79 -3.84
N LEU A 7 -9.12 -41.07 -2.81
CA LEU A 7 -7.74 -41.12 -2.33
C LEU A 7 -7.34 -42.51 -1.84
N LYS A 8 -8.23 -43.18 -1.10
CA LYS A 8 -8.02 -44.54 -0.61
C LYS A 8 -7.93 -45.55 -1.76
N PHE A 9 -8.73 -45.36 -2.81
CA PHE A 9 -8.65 -46.16 -4.03
C PHE A 9 -7.35 -45.92 -4.81
N SER A 10 -6.80 -44.71 -4.76
CA SER A 10 -5.55 -44.34 -5.43
C SER A 10 -4.28 -44.71 -4.66
N ASN A 11 -4.38 -45.43 -3.53
CA ASN A 11 -3.25 -45.94 -2.75
C ASN A 11 -2.20 -44.86 -2.40
N GLY A 12 -2.68 -43.65 -2.07
CA GLY A 12 -1.81 -42.52 -1.71
C GLY A 12 -1.16 -41.78 -2.87
N THR A 13 -1.54 -42.08 -4.13
CA THR A 13 -1.10 -41.27 -5.28
C THR A 13 -1.75 -39.90 -5.25
N GLU A 14 -0.98 -38.84 -5.55
CA GLU A 14 -1.44 -37.46 -5.46
C GLU A 14 -2.47 -37.15 -6.57
N LEU A 15 -3.75 -37.24 -6.24
CA LEU A 15 -4.84 -36.85 -7.15
C LEU A 15 -4.81 -35.33 -7.38
N THR A 16 -4.78 -34.92 -8.65
CA THR A 16 -4.84 -33.50 -9.03
C THR A 16 -6.26 -32.97 -8.84
N GLY A 17 -6.40 -32.01 -7.93
CA GLY A 17 -7.70 -31.41 -7.62
C GLY A 17 -7.81 -31.02 -6.15
N CYS A 18 -8.97 -30.50 -5.80
CA CYS A 18 -9.29 -30.12 -4.44
C CYS A 18 -10.10 -31.23 -3.76
N ASN A 19 -9.68 -31.60 -2.54
CA ASN A 19 -10.33 -32.59 -1.69
C ASN A 19 -11.59 -31.97 -1.08
N THR A 20 -12.75 -32.49 -1.42
CA THR A 20 -14.07 -31.98 -0.99
C THR A 20 -14.38 -32.25 0.48
N ASP A 21 -13.78 -33.26 1.10
CA ASP A 21 -13.93 -33.56 2.53
C ASP A 21 -13.04 -32.69 3.42
N LYS A 22 -11.84 -32.31 2.93
CA LYS A 22 -10.89 -31.49 3.69
C LYS A 22 -11.17 -29.99 3.56
N TYR A 23 -11.71 -29.57 2.43
CA TYR A 23 -11.91 -28.17 2.09
C TYR A 23 -13.37 -27.92 1.68
N GLU A 24 -14.18 -27.42 2.61
CA GLU A 24 -15.61 -27.14 2.38
C GLU A 24 -15.84 -26.11 1.24
N TRP A 25 -14.87 -25.21 1.01
CA TRP A 25 -14.93 -24.18 -0.02
C TRP A 25 -14.78 -24.72 -1.46
N CYS A 26 -14.41 -25.99 -1.62
CA CYS A 26 -14.18 -26.64 -2.91
C CYS A 26 -15.42 -26.62 -3.81
N ASN A 27 -16.60 -26.88 -3.22
CA ASN A 27 -17.87 -26.99 -3.95
C ASN A 27 -18.43 -25.63 -4.41
N SER A 28 -18.01 -24.53 -3.79
CA SER A 28 -18.53 -23.19 -4.10
C SER A 28 -17.75 -22.51 -5.25
N PHE A 29 -16.64 -23.08 -5.70
CA PHE A 29 -15.74 -22.41 -6.63
C PHE A 29 -16.04 -22.79 -8.09
N ASN A 30 -16.40 -21.79 -8.91
CA ASN A 30 -16.55 -21.96 -10.35
C ASN A 30 -15.18 -21.80 -11.02
N PRO A 31 -14.77 -22.65 -11.99
CA PRO A 31 -13.49 -22.51 -12.66
C PRO A 31 -13.40 -21.17 -13.39
N ILE A 32 -12.32 -20.42 -13.12
CA ILE A 32 -12.03 -19.14 -13.77
C ILE A 32 -10.97 -19.34 -14.84
N ASN A 33 -11.04 -18.56 -15.93
CA ASN A 33 -10.00 -18.59 -16.95
C ASN A 33 -8.70 -17.99 -16.40
N ILE A 34 -7.67 -18.83 -16.30
CA ILE A 34 -6.41 -18.48 -15.65
C ILE A 34 -5.63 -17.36 -16.36
N ILE A 35 -5.71 -17.30 -17.69
CA ILE A 35 -5.00 -16.28 -18.48
C ILE A 35 -5.61 -14.91 -18.22
N VAL A 36 -6.95 -14.80 -18.27
CA VAL A 36 -7.66 -13.55 -18.01
C VAL A 36 -7.37 -13.03 -16.61
N TYR A 37 -7.35 -13.92 -15.62
CA TYR A 37 -7.05 -13.58 -14.23
C TYR A 37 -5.64 -13.00 -14.07
N TYR A 38 -4.60 -13.66 -14.61
CA TYR A 38 -3.23 -13.18 -14.48
C TYR A 38 -2.96 -11.87 -15.22
N ILE A 39 -3.53 -11.71 -16.41
CA ILE A 39 -3.41 -10.45 -17.17
C ILE A 39 -4.04 -9.30 -16.38
N ALA A 40 -5.29 -9.45 -15.96
CA ALA A 40 -5.99 -8.42 -15.20
C ALA A 40 -5.25 -8.07 -13.89
N TYR A 41 -4.80 -9.09 -13.15
CA TYR A 41 -4.07 -8.91 -11.90
C TYR A 41 -2.75 -8.14 -12.09
N THR A 42 -2.00 -8.46 -13.15
CA THR A 42 -0.72 -7.82 -13.46
C THR A 42 -0.92 -6.35 -13.83
N PHE A 43 -1.94 -6.01 -14.61
CA PHE A 43 -2.22 -4.61 -14.95
C PHE A 43 -2.67 -3.81 -13.72
N ILE A 44 -3.58 -4.36 -12.92
CA ILE A 44 -4.12 -3.67 -11.73
C ILE A 44 -2.99 -3.41 -10.73
N LEU A 45 -2.22 -4.43 -10.34
CA LEU A 45 -1.14 -4.24 -9.37
C LEU A 45 0.07 -3.52 -9.96
N GLY A 46 0.37 -3.74 -11.24
CA GLY A 46 1.48 -3.11 -11.93
C GLY A 46 1.34 -1.59 -12.00
N ILE A 47 0.12 -1.09 -12.20
CA ILE A 47 -0.16 0.35 -12.19
C ILE A 47 -0.34 0.86 -10.76
N SER A 48 -0.99 0.11 -9.87
CA SER A 48 -1.30 0.60 -8.51
C SER A 48 -0.05 0.82 -7.65
N ASN A 49 0.91 -0.11 -7.67
CA ASN A 49 2.11 -0.02 -6.83
C ASN A 49 2.96 1.24 -7.05
N PRO A 50 3.34 1.63 -8.29
CA PRO A 50 4.11 2.85 -8.51
C PRO A 50 3.31 4.11 -8.18
N ASN A 51 2.00 4.13 -8.48
CA ASN A 51 1.13 5.26 -8.16
C ASN A 51 1.04 5.50 -6.64
N LEU A 52 0.90 4.43 -5.85
CA LEU A 52 0.91 4.52 -4.40
C LEU A 52 2.24 5.07 -3.88
N ASN A 53 3.37 4.56 -4.37
CA ASN A 53 4.69 5.00 -3.93
C ASN A 53 4.93 6.49 -4.19
N VAL A 54 4.60 6.98 -5.39
CA VAL A 54 4.73 8.41 -5.74
C VAL A 54 3.80 9.28 -4.89
N THR A 55 2.56 8.82 -4.66
CA THR A 55 1.57 9.55 -3.85
C THR A 55 2.02 9.69 -2.41
N PHE A 56 2.51 8.60 -1.81
CA PHE A 56 3.05 8.61 -0.44
C PHE A 56 4.25 9.55 -0.34
N GLY A 57 5.22 9.45 -1.25
CA GLY A 57 6.38 10.35 -1.27
C GLY A 57 5.98 11.83 -1.35
N THR A 58 5.01 12.16 -2.21
CA THR A 58 4.50 13.53 -2.36
C THR A 58 3.78 14.01 -1.09
N LEU A 59 2.98 13.15 -0.46
CA LEU A 59 2.24 13.47 0.75
C LEU A 59 3.19 13.79 1.92
N PHE A 60 4.25 12.99 2.10
CA PHE A 60 5.23 13.21 3.16
C PHE A 60 6.00 14.52 2.96
N SER A 61 6.42 14.83 1.74
CA SER A 61 7.10 16.10 1.44
C SER A 61 6.22 17.33 1.74
N LYS A 62 4.90 17.24 1.49
CA LYS A 62 3.97 18.35 1.78
C LYS A 62 3.64 18.51 3.27
N ILE A 63 3.64 17.44 4.05
CA ILE A 63 3.33 17.48 5.49
C ILE A 63 4.53 17.88 6.35
N ILE A 64 5.73 17.43 6.01
CA ILE A 64 6.90 17.51 6.90
C ILE A 64 7.68 18.81 6.75
N GLY A 65 7.68 19.45 5.58
CA GLY A 65 8.56 20.60 5.32
C GLY A 65 10.06 20.24 5.48
N PRO A 66 10.96 21.20 5.76
CA PRO A 66 12.43 20.99 5.82
C PRO A 66 12.92 20.17 7.03
N ARG A 67 12.03 19.45 7.74
CA ARG A 67 12.39 18.54 8.84
C ARG A 67 13.01 17.23 8.33
N PRO A 68 13.75 16.47 9.17
CA PRO A 68 14.44 15.25 8.75
C PRO A 68 13.46 14.17 8.25
N GLN A 69 13.38 14.05 6.92
CA GLN A 69 12.44 13.17 6.20
C GLN A 69 12.67 11.66 6.46
N GLN A 70 13.84 11.29 6.99
CA GLN A 70 14.26 9.90 7.13
C GLN A 70 13.54 9.17 8.27
N ILE A 71 13.16 9.87 9.35
CA ILE A 71 12.52 9.23 10.52
C ILE A 71 11.10 8.78 10.17
N GLU A 72 10.33 9.63 9.49
CA GLU A 72 8.96 9.34 9.06
C GLU A 72 8.94 8.19 8.05
N GLN A 73 9.87 8.20 7.09
CA GLN A 73 10.09 7.07 6.19
C GLN A 73 10.44 5.77 6.94
N GLY A 74 11.23 5.86 8.01
CA GLY A 74 11.53 4.74 8.90
C GLY A 74 10.28 4.14 9.56
N TRP A 75 9.41 4.97 10.14
CA TRP A 75 8.17 4.52 10.76
C TRP A 75 7.21 3.87 9.76
N LEU A 76 7.08 4.44 8.56
CA LEU A 76 6.28 3.85 7.48
C LEU A 76 6.82 2.50 7.05
N GLN A 77 8.14 2.35 6.99
CA GLN A 77 8.76 1.10 6.63
C GLN A 77 8.52 0.02 7.71
N VAL A 78 8.63 0.38 8.99
CA VAL A 78 8.32 -0.54 10.10
C VAL A 78 6.84 -0.95 10.06
N ALA A 79 5.93 0.00 9.84
CA ALA A 79 4.50 -0.30 9.71
C ALA A 79 4.19 -1.17 8.47
N GLY A 80 4.90 -0.92 7.36
CA GLY A 80 4.77 -1.70 6.13
C GLY A 80 5.24 -3.14 6.29
N THR A 81 6.37 -3.36 6.97
CA THR A 81 6.89 -4.71 7.23
C THR A 81 6.05 -5.45 8.26
N SER A 82 5.55 -4.78 9.31
CA SER A 82 4.63 -5.38 10.27
C SER A 82 3.32 -5.80 9.60
N GLY A 83 2.78 -4.96 8.73
CA GLY A 83 1.59 -5.28 7.93
C GLY A 83 1.80 -6.50 7.03
N ARG A 84 2.98 -6.66 6.42
CA ARG A 84 3.32 -7.83 5.61
C ARG A 84 3.41 -9.12 6.42
N MET A 85 3.97 -9.06 7.63
CA MET A 85 4.03 -10.23 8.52
C MET A 85 2.62 -10.66 8.96
N ILE A 86 1.79 -9.70 9.38
CA ILE A 86 0.41 -9.99 9.80
C ILE A 86 -0.41 -10.50 8.60
N GLY A 87 -0.21 -9.89 7.43
CA GLY A 87 -0.87 -10.27 6.19
C GLY A 87 -0.56 -11.71 5.80
N SER A 88 0.71 -12.12 5.76
CA SER A 88 1.09 -13.48 5.35
C SER A 88 0.58 -14.55 6.31
N VAL A 89 0.64 -14.31 7.62
CA VAL A 89 0.14 -15.25 8.64
C VAL A 89 -1.38 -15.37 8.60
N SER A 90 -2.08 -14.24 8.58
CA SER A 90 -3.55 -14.23 8.56
C SER A 90 -4.09 -14.83 7.26
N MET A 91 -3.46 -14.50 6.14
CA MET A 91 -3.79 -15.04 4.82
C MET A 91 -3.67 -16.56 4.78
N SER A 92 -2.56 -17.10 5.32
CA SER A 92 -2.33 -18.55 5.35
C SER A 92 -3.40 -19.28 6.18
N ALA A 93 -3.81 -18.73 7.32
CA ALA A 93 -4.86 -19.32 8.14
C ALA A 93 -6.24 -19.27 7.47
N VAL A 94 -6.57 -18.16 6.82
CA VAL A 94 -7.88 -17.94 6.18
C VAL A 94 -8.03 -18.80 4.92
N GLN A 95 -7.01 -18.87 4.06
CA GLN A 95 -7.08 -19.64 2.82
C GLN A 95 -7.27 -21.15 3.09
N SER A 96 -6.71 -21.67 4.18
CA SER A 96 -6.86 -23.08 4.53
C SER A 96 -8.29 -23.46 4.95
N LYS A 97 -9.03 -22.55 5.59
CA LYS A 97 -10.38 -22.83 6.12
C LYS A 97 -11.52 -22.31 5.25
N PHE A 98 -11.44 -21.07 4.80
CA PHE A 98 -12.54 -20.37 4.13
C PHE A 98 -12.35 -20.21 2.62
N GLY A 99 -11.19 -20.64 2.12
CA GLY A 99 -10.83 -20.54 0.71
C GLY A 99 -10.48 -19.12 0.26
N PRO A 100 -10.12 -18.95 -1.02
CA PRO A 100 -9.58 -17.70 -1.55
C PRO A 100 -10.63 -16.58 -1.70
N LYS A 101 -11.93 -16.89 -1.83
CA LYS A 101 -12.98 -15.86 -1.96
C LYS A 101 -13.10 -14.97 -0.71
N TRP A 102 -12.92 -15.56 0.47
CA TRP A 102 -13.00 -14.84 1.73
C TRP A 102 -11.86 -13.84 1.90
N VAL A 103 -10.67 -14.19 1.40
CA VAL A 103 -9.51 -13.29 1.37
C VAL A 103 -9.85 -12.01 0.62
N TRP A 104 -10.43 -12.13 -0.58
CA TRP A 104 -10.76 -10.97 -1.40
C TRP A 104 -11.70 -10.01 -0.68
N ASN A 105 -12.70 -10.53 0.05
CA ASN A 105 -13.60 -9.70 0.84
C ASN A 105 -12.89 -8.99 2.00
N VAL A 106 -11.99 -9.67 2.71
CA VAL A 106 -11.18 -9.05 3.78
C VAL A 106 -10.28 -7.96 3.21
N MET A 107 -9.68 -8.18 2.05
CA MET A 107 -8.83 -7.20 1.37
C MET A 107 -9.62 -5.98 0.93
N ILE A 108 -10.79 -6.16 0.31
CA ILE A 108 -11.70 -5.08 -0.07
C ILE A 108 -12.11 -4.29 1.18
N GLY A 109 -12.50 -4.97 2.26
CA GLY A 109 -12.86 -4.34 3.53
C GLY A 109 -11.73 -3.48 4.10
N LEU A 110 -10.50 -3.99 4.11
CA LEU A 110 -9.32 -3.24 4.57
C LEU A 110 -9.04 -2.02 3.70
N CYS A 111 -9.16 -2.16 2.37
CA CYS A 111 -9.03 -1.04 1.43
C CYS A 111 -10.12 0.01 1.68
N THR A 112 -11.37 -0.39 1.91
CA THR A 112 -12.47 0.52 2.22
C THR A 112 -12.21 1.27 3.52
N VAL A 113 -11.82 0.59 4.60
CA VAL A 113 -11.49 1.25 5.88
C VAL A 113 -10.36 2.26 5.71
N THR A 114 -9.31 1.89 4.97
CA THR A 114 -8.18 2.78 4.69
C THR A 114 -8.61 4.01 3.90
N LEU A 115 -9.42 3.83 2.84
CA LEU A 115 -9.94 4.94 2.03
C LEU A 115 -10.88 5.84 2.84
N SER A 116 -11.77 5.27 3.66
CA SER A 116 -12.66 6.02 4.54
C SER A 116 -11.88 6.85 5.56
N ALA A 117 -10.88 6.26 6.22
CA ALA A 117 -9.99 6.99 7.12
C ALA A 117 -9.29 8.14 6.37
N TRP A 118 -8.79 7.89 5.16
CA TRP A 118 -8.12 8.89 4.36
C TRP A 118 -9.04 10.06 3.99
N ILE A 119 -10.29 9.80 3.59
CA ILE A 119 -11.29 10.83 3.27
C ILE A 119 -11.61 11.69 4.50
N LEU A 120 -11.80 11.07 5.67
CA LEU A 120 -12.08 11.77 6.92
C LEU A 120 -10.91 12.68 7.33
N PHE A 121 -9.68 12.18 7.26
CA PHE A 121 -8.48 12.94 7.62
C PHE A 121 -8.05 13.94 6.54
N ARG A 122 -8.50 13.79 5.28
CA ARG A 122 -8.17 14.72 4.19
C ARG A 122 -8.59 16.15 4.48
N ARG A 123 -9.70 16.34 5.19
CA ARG A 123 -10.16 17.68 5.63
C ARG A 123 -9.28 18.32 6.72
N ARG A 124 -8.44 17.53 7.40
CA ARG A 124 -7.60 17.95 8.53
C ARG A 124 -6.17 18.29 8.14
N MET A 125 -5.73 17.93 6.92
CA MET A 125 -4.37 18.18 6.43
C MET A 125 -4.29 19.60 5.83
N ILE A 126 -3.98 20.58 6.67
CA ILE A 126 -3.69 21.95 6.24
C ILE A 126 -2.23 21.95 5.71
N PRO A 127 -1.95 22.43 4.49
CA PRO A 127 -0.58 22.47 3.98
C PRO A 127 0.30 23.35 4.87
N LEU A 128 1.50 22.86 5.20
CA LEU A 128 2.44 23.59 6.02
C LEU A 128 3.11 24.67 5.16
N THR A 129 2.67 25.93 5.31
CA THR A 129 3.38 27.09 4.74
C THR A 129 4.60 27.38 5.60
N ILE A 130 5.80 27.09 5.08
CA ILE A 130 7.05 27.49 5.73
C ILE A 130 7.26 29.00 5.57
N PRO A 131 7.44 29.77 6.67
CA PRO A 131 7.87 31.16 6.56
C PRO A 131 9.32 31.20 6.05
N ILE A 132 9.57 32.03 5.03
CA ILE A 132 10.87 32.19 4.34
C ILE A 132 12.01 32.48 5.33
N GLU A 133 11.72 33.16 6.44
CA GLU A 133 12.70 33.50 7.48
C GLU A 133 13.36 32.28 8.15
N TYR A 134 12.64 31.16 8.26
CA TYR A 134 13.19 29.91 8.78
C TYR A 134 14.12 29.21 7.77
N ALA A 135 13.91 29.41 6.46
CA ALA A 135 14.77 28.83 5.43
C ALA A 135 16.10 29.59 5.33
N GLU A 136 16.07 30.92 5.45
CA GLU A 136 17.28 31.76 5.45
C GLU A 136 18.14 31.55 6.70
N PHE A 137 17.54 31.41 7.88
CA PHE A 137 18.29 31.10 9.12
C PHE A 137 19.00 29.74 9.06
N HIS A 138 18.42 28.76 8.36
CA HIS A 138 19.00 27.43 8.22
C HIS A 138 20.14 27.39 7.17
N ASP A 139 20.03 28.17 6.10
CA ASP A 139 21.08 28.31 5.06
C ASP A 139 22.30 29.08 5.58
N GLU A 140 22.10 30.11 6.41
CA GLU A 140 23.20 30.91 6.98
C GLU A 140 24.05 30.14 8.01
N ASN A 141 23.44 29.22 8.76
CA ASN A 141 24.10 28.41 9.78
C ASN A 141 24.63 27.06 9.26
N ASP A 142 24.44 26.75 7.98
CA ASP A 142 24.94 25.53 7.35
C ASP A 142 26.43 25.70 6.91
N PRO A 143 27.37 24.90 7.46
CA PRO A 143 28.79 24.99 7.12
C PRO A 143 29.13 24.60 5.66
N ASP A 144 28.23 23.89 4.95
CA ASP A 144 28.40 23.50 3.54
C ASP A 144 27.81 24.53 2.55
N ALA A 145 26.83 25.34 2.97
CA ALA A 145 26.20 26.39 2.15
C ALA A 145 27.14 27.56 1.82
N ARG A 146 28.21 27.75 2.61
CA ARG A 146 29.21 28.82 2.42
C ARG A 146 29.91 28.77 1.05
N LYS A 147 29.87 27.63 0.34
CA LYS A 147 30.56 27.41 -0.94
C LYS A 147 29.72 27.72 -2.19
N ASN A 148 28.40 27.89 -2.09
CA ASN A 148 27.56 28.04 -3.27
C ASN A 148 26.52 29.17 -3.12
N LYS A 149 26.99 30.41 -2.93
CA LYS A 149 26.12 31.59 -3.04
C LYS A 149 25.66 31.78 -4.49
N LYS A 150 24.57 31.12 -4.88
CA LYS A 150 23.66 31.63 -5.92
C LYS A 150 22.39 32.10 -5.25
N LYS A 151 22.25 33.43 -5.18
CA LYS A 151 21.07 34.17 -4.72
C LYS A 151 19.78 33.47 -5.20
N PRO A 152 18.84 33.09 -4.31
CA PRO A 152 17.53 32.66 -4.77
C PRO A 152 16.85 33.82 -5.50
N LYS A 153 16.37 33.52 -6.70
CA LYS A 153 15.61 34.43 -7.55
C LYS A 153 14.28 34.71 -6.83
N LYS A 154 13.95 35.99 -6.59
CA LYS A 154 12.65 36.44 -6.03
C LYS A 154 11.52 35.60 -6.61
N LEU A 155 10.85 34.82 -5.76
CA LEU A 155 9.62 34.13 -6.12
C LEU A 155 8.47 35.05 -5.73
N ASP A 156 7.78 35.58 -6.74
CA ASP A 156 6.81 36.65 -6.61
C ASP A 156 5.61 36.26 -5.74
N SER A 157 5.19 37.21 -4.90
CA SER A 157 4.07 37.17 -3.95
C SER A 157 2.68 37.07 -4.60
N ASN A 158 2.56 36.63 -5.86
CA ASN A 158 1.34 36.68 -6.65
C ASN A 158 0.69 35.31 -6.92
N VAL A 159 1.10 34.25 -6.22
CA VAL A 159 0.40 32.95 -6.24
C VAL A 159 -0.35 32.76 -4.91
N LEU A 160 -1.17 33.74 -4.55
CA LEU A 160 -1.97 33.73 -3.31
C LEU A 160 -3.49 33.70 -3.53
N ASP A 161 -3.99 33.65 -4.78
CA ASP A 161 -5.44 33.68 -5.06
C ASP A 161 -5.91 32.68 -6.14
N VAL A 162 -5.28 31.51 -6.30
CA VAL A 162 -5.82 30.47 -7.20
C VAL A 162 -5.66 29.09 -6.58
N GLU A 163 -6.63 28.69 -5.74
CA GLU A 163 -7.51 27.52 -5.97
C GLU A 163 -8.39 27.31 -4.74
N THR A 164 -9.66 27.69 -4.89
CA THR A 164 -10.79 27.24 -4.08
C THR A 164 -11.26 25.88 -4.59
#